data_AF-A0A831VKC2-F1
#
_entry.id   AF-A0A831VKC2-F1
#
_cell.length_a   1.000
_cell.length_b   1.000
_cell.length_c   1.000
_cell.angle_alpha   90.00
_cell.angle_beta   90.00
_cell.angle_gamma   90.00
#
_symmetry.space_group_name_H-M   'P 1'
#
loop_
_entity.id
_entity.type
_entity.pdbx_description
1 polymer ?
#
loop_
_entity_poly.entity_id
_entity_poly.type
_entity_poly.pdbx_seq_one_letter_code
_entity_poly.pdbx_strand_id
1 'polypeptide(L)' 'MKSRAFFGLGIDAGGTFTDTVIVDINRAQVLAQAKASTTPENPIEGIRKALHALPKGLLQKAD' A
#
# COMPACT_ATOMS: atom_id res chain seq x y z
N MET A 1 -19.58 3.80 -20.76
CA MET A 1 -18.32 3.02 -20.77
C MET A 1 -17.82 2.96 -19.34
N LYS A 2 -17.69 1.78 -18.71
CA LYS A 2 -17.10 1.72 -17.35
C LYS A 2 -15.59 1.93 -17.51
N SER A 3 -15.04 2.93 -16.83
CA SER A 3 -13.58 3.12 -16.77
C SER A 3 -12.95 1.84 -16.22
N ARG A 4 -11.84 1.41 -16.83
CA ARG A 4 -11.04 0.30 -16.31
C ARG A 4 -10.52 0.70 -14.93
N ALA A 5 -10.64 -0.17 -13.93
CA ALA A 5 -10.12 0.10 -12.60
C ALA A 5 -8.60 0.34 -12.67
N PHE A 6 -8.12 1.43 -12.06
CA PHE A 6 -6.72 1.80 -11.97
C PHE A 6 -6.36 1.91 -10.49
N PHE A 7 -5.54 0.98 -10.01
CA PHE A 7 -5.27 0.83 -8.59
C PHE A 7 -3.88 1.36 -8.26
N GLY A 8 -3.81 2.42 -7.46
CA GLY A 8 -2.55 2.99 -7.01
C GLY A 8 -2.11 2.41 -5.67
N LEU A 9 -0.81 2.16 -5.53
CA LEU A 9 -0.15 1.84 -4.25
C LEU A 9 0.58 3.07 -3.71
N GLY A 10 0.18 3.55 -2.54
CA GLY A 10 0.91 4.56 -1.77
C GLY A 10 1.73 3.91 -0.66
N ILE A 11 2.95 4.42 -0.44
CA ILE A 11 3.86 3.99 0.63
C ILE A 11 4.41 5.24 1.31
N ASP A 12 4.26 5.32 2.63
CA ASP A 12 4.90 6.32 3.49
C ASP A 12 5.81 5.59 4.47
N ALA A 13 7.12 5.78 4.34
CA ALA A 13 8.13 5.05 5.11
C ALA A 13 8.97 6.02 5.94
N GLY A 14 9.08 5.76 7.24
CA GLY A 14 9.84 6.60 8.17
C GLY A 14 9.23 6.60 9.57
N GLY A 15 9.77 7.43 10.46
CA GLY A 15 9.25 7.60 11.82
C GLY A 15 9.06 6.28 12.58
N THR A 16 7.92 6.13 13.25
CA THR A 16 7.58 4.92 14.04
C THR A 16 7.00 3.80 13.17
N PHE A 17 6.23 4.15 12.14
CA PHE A 17 5.50 3.19 11.32
C PHE A 17 5.64 3.51 9.84
N THR A 18 5.75 2.46 9.04
CA THR A 18 5.63 2.50 7.59
C THR A 18 4.19 2.16 7.25
N ASP A 19 3.53 3.07 6.55
CA ASP A 19 2.13 2.98 6.16
C ASP A 19 2.01 2.68 4.66
N THR A 20 1.02 1.88 4.29
CA THR A 20 0.72 1.52 2.90
C THR A 20 -0.77 1.61 2.64
N VAL A 21 -1.14 2.08 1.44
CA VAL A 21 -2.54 2.24 1.03
C VAL A 21 -2.72 1.80 -0.42
N ILE A 22 -3.80 1.08 -0.71
CA ILE A 22 -4.25 0.81 -2.08
C ILE A 22 -5.50 1.65 -2.33
N VAL A 23 -5.52 2.40 -3.43
CA VAL A 23 -6.64 3.26 -3.82
C VAL A 23 -7.14 2.92 -5.22
N ASP A 24 -8.46 2.95 -5.42
CA ASP A 24 -9.04 3.10 -6.76
C ASP A 24 -8.95 4.58 -7.15
N ILE A 25 -7.98 4.89 -8.02
CA ILE A 25 -7.68 6.27 -8.40
C ILE A 25 -8.86 6.90 -9.15
N ASN A 26 -9.54 6.12 -9.98
CA ASN A 26 -10.67 6.63 -10.77
C ASN A 26 -11.88 6.99 -9.93
N ARG A 27 -12.05 6.29 -8.79
CA ARG A 27 -13.18 6.49 -7.88
C ARG A 27 -12.81 7.28 -6.62
N ALA A 28 -11.55 7.70 -6.50
CA ALA A 28 -10.99 8.33 -5.30
C ALA A 28 -11.34 7.56 -4.01
N GLN A 29 -11.20 6.23 -4.05
CA GLN A 29 -11.63 5.34 -2.97
C GLN A 29 -10.44 4.56 -2.40
N VAL A 30 -10.30 4.55 -1.07
CA VAL A 30 -9.36 3.63 -0.38
C VAL A 30 -9.93 2.21 -0.40
N LEU A 31 -9.17 1.27 -0.93
CA LEU A 31 -9.54 -0.15 -1.03
C LEU A 31 -8.95 -0.99 0.10
N ALA A 32 -7.72 -0.67 0.52
CA ALA A 32 -7.04 -1.31 1.64
C ALA A 32 -5.97 -0.39 2.22
N GLN A 33 -5.65 -0.60 3.49
CA GLN A 33 -4.51 0.04 4.16
C GLN A 33 -3.86 -0.96 5.09
N ALA A 34 -2.56 -0.81 5.31
CA ALA A 34 -1.82 -1.58 6.29
C ALA A 34 -0.63 -0.78 6.81
N LYS A 35 -0.15 -1.13 7.99
CA LYS A 35 1.03 -0.51 8.60
C LYS A 35 1.92 -1.55 9.26
N ALA A 36 3.21 -1.27 9.31
CA ALA A 36 4.19 -2.05 10.06
C ALA A 36 5.17 -1.11 10.77
N SER A 37 5.81 -1.57 11.85
CA SER A 37 6.90 -0.80 12.48
C SER A 37 7.98 -0.50 11.45
N THR A 38 8.40 0.77 11.40
CA THR A 38 9.52 1.17 10.55
C THR A 38 10.78 0.46 11.01
N THR A 39 11.63 0.11 10.04
CA THR A 39 12.94 -0.49 10.30
C THR A 39 14.00 0.50 9.81
N PRO A 40 14.42 1.49 10.61
CA PRO A 40 15.25 2.61 10.15
C PRO A 40 16.58 2.19 9.53
N GLU A 41 17.22 1.17 10.09
CA GLU A 41 18.45 0.56 9.60
C GLU A 41 18.27 -0.23 8.29
N ASN A 42 17.03 -0.61 7.98
CA ASN A 42 16.67 -1.30 6.74
C ASN A 42 15.23 -0.98 6.30
N PRO A 43 14.99 0.20 5.69
CA PRO A 43 13.64 0.66 5.36
C PRO A 43 12.87 -0.30 4.44
N ILE A 44 13.58 -1.05 3.60
CA ILE A 44 13.01 -2.06 2.71
C ILE A 44 12.29 -3.16 3.51
N GLU A 45 12.80 -3.55 4.67
CA GLU A 45 12.15 -4.57 5.51
C GLU A 45 10.86 -4.03 6.15
N GLY A 46 10.85 -2.77 6.58
CA GLY A 46 9.65 -2.10 7.07
C GLY A 46 8.56 -2.01 5.99
N ILE A 47 8.96 -1.60 4.78
CA ILE A 47 8.08 -1.55 3.60
C ILE A 47 7.55 -2.94 3.27
N ARG A 48 8.40 -3.98 3.22
CA ARG A 48 7.99 -5.35 2.92
C ARG A 48 6.96 -5.88 3.93
N LYS A 49 7.17 -5.62 5.22
CA LYS A 49 6.21 -5.98 6.28
C LYS A 49 4.86 -5.28 6.08
N ALA A 50 4.87 -3.99 5.77
CA ALA A 50 3.63 -3.24 5.52
C ALA A 50 2.90 -3.77 4.27
N LEU A 51 3.62 -4.07 3.18
CA LEU A 51 3.05 -4.66 1.97
C LEU A 51 2.46 -6.05 2.22
N HIS A 52 3.13 -6.90 2.99
CA HIS A 52 2.62 -8.23 3.33
C HIS A 52 1.35 -8.21 4.18
N ALA A 53 1.08 -7.12 4.88
CA ALA A 53 -0.15 -6.95 5.65
C ALA A 53 -1.35 -6.49 4.79
N LEU A 54 -1.15 -6.17 3.50
CA LEU A 54 -2.25 -5.87 2.56
C LEU A 54 -2.90 -7.15 2.02
N PRO A 55 -4.19 -7.08 1.60
CA PRO A 55 -4.84 -8.19 0.91
C PRO A 55 -4.10 -8.54 -0.39
N LYS A 56 -3.54 -9.75 -0.47
CA LYS A 56 -2.73 -10.22 -1.61
C LYS A 56 -3.39 -10.00 -2.97
N GLY A 57 -4.70 -10.27 -3.07
CA GLY A 57 -5.46 -10.12 -4.32
C GLY A 57 -5.67 -8.67 -4.77
N LEU A 58 -5.55 -7.68 -3.88
CA LEU A 58 -5.54 -6.26 -4.24
C LEU A 58 -4.13 -5.80 -4.56
N LEU A 59 -3.13 -6.21 -3.77
CA LEU A 59 -1.73 -5.84 -3.99
C LEU A 59 -1.23 -6.30 -5.37
N GLN A 60 -1.62 -7.50 -5.81
CA GLN A 60 -1.30 -8.02 -7.15
C GLN A 60 -1.96 -7.27 -8.31
N LYS A 61 -2.94 -6.39 -8.02
CA LYS A 61 -3.66 -5.59 -9.02
C LYS A 61 -3.24 -4.12 -8.99
N ALA A 62 -2.41 -3.71 -8.02
CA ALA A 62 -1.86 -2.37 -8.02
C ALA A 62 -0.90 -2.22 -9.20
N ASP A 63 -1.01 -1.08 -9.90
CA ASP A 63 -0.20 -0.72 -11.05
C ASP A 63 1.12 -0.04 -10.65
#